data_AF-A0A6L7KG66-F1
#
_entry.id   AF-A0A6L7KG66-F1
#
_cell.length_a   1.000
_cell.length_b   1.000
_cell.length_c   1.000
_cell.angle_alpha   90.00
_cell.angle_beta   90.00
_cell.angle_gamma   90.00
#
_symmetry.space_group_name_H-M   'P 1'
#
loop_
_entity.id
_entity.type
_entity.pdbx_description
1 polymer ?
#
loop_
_entity_poly.entity_id
_entity_poly.type
_entity_poly.pdbx_seq_one_letter_code
_entity_poly.pdbx_strand_id
1 'polypeptide(L)'
;MKISSLILALCLLANAATAAELSIVSFNLESDADTDYLSVSRDISRIPRSDIWALSEVPPRHFDDYRSAIGKNFEIIAGTTGRSDRLAIAFDPDTLQNIDPYSELAEAGGSRHPLMAKFRVKASGQEFVFVANHLQRGKEKIRQAQAAWLNEWAAMQLRTGAASIIMD
;
A
#
# COMPACT_ATOMS: atom_id res chain seq x y z
N MET A 1 -16.94 -25.48 48.35
CA MET A 1 -16.11 -24.41 47.74
C MET A 1 -15.75 -24.85 46.32
N LYS A 2 -16.53 -24.45 45.30
CA LYS A 2 -16.34 -23.24 44.46
C LYS A 2 -15.01 -23.20 43.70
N ILE A 3 -14.71 -24.22 42.89
CA ILE A 3 -13.62 -24.16 41.89
C ILE A 3 -14.20 -24.16 40.46
N SER A 4 -15.35 -24.81 40.25
CA SER A 4 -15.95 -24.98 38.92
C SER A 4 -16.54 -23.71 38.30
N SER A 5 -16.89 -22.70 39.10
CA SER A 5 -17.44 -21.43 38.58
C SER A 5 -16.36 -20.43 38.11
N LEU A 6 -15.09 -20.65 38.47
CA LEU A 6 -14.00 -19.73 38.12
C LEU A 6 -13.43 -20.01 36.71
N ILE A 7 -13.49 -21.27 36.26
CA ILE A 7 -13.00 -21.67 34.93
C ILE A 7 -13.98 -21.26 33.82
N LEU A 8 -15.29 -21.29 34.08
CA LEU A 8 -16.30 -20.90 33.10
C LEU A 8 -16.35 -19.37 32.84
N ALA A 9 -15.86 -18.56 33.79
CA ALA A 9 -15.74 -17.12 33.63
C ALA A 9 -14.50 -16.71 32.80
N LEU A 10 -13.48 -17.57 32.68
CA LEU A 10 -12.26 -17.27 31.93
C LEU A 10 -12.41 -17.48 30.41
N CYS A 11 -13.35 -18.33 29.97
CA CYS A 11 -13.57 -18.60 28.55
C CYS A 11 -14.41 -17.53 27.82
N LEU A 12 -15.08 -16.64 28.55
CA LEU A 12 -15.89 -15.55 27.98
C LEU A 12 -15.08 -14.29 27.64
N LEU A 13 -13.78 -14.28 27.93
CA LEU A 13 -12.81 -13.27 27.46
C LEU A 13 -12.07 -13.73 26.20
N ALA A 14 -12.62 -14.68 25.45
CA ALA A 14 -12.24 -14.84 24.04
C ALA A 14 -12.70 -13.58 23.32
N ASN A 15 -11.85 -12.55 23.30
CA ASN A 15 -11.96 -11.42 22.39
C ASN A 15 -12.19 -12.03 21.02
N ALA A 16 -13.41 -11.89 20.49
CA ALA A 16 -13.63 -12.06 19.08
C ALA A 16 -12.74 -10.99 18.44
N ALA A 17 -11.57 -11.39 17.97
CA ALA A 17 -10.68 -10.51 17.24
C ALA A 17 -11.47 -10.07 16.01
N THR A 18 -12.04 -8.86 16.06
CA THR A 18 -12.72 -8.28 14.91
C THR A 18 -11.63 -8.07 13.88
N ALA A 19 -11.76 -8.70 12.71
CA ALA A 19 -10.85 -8.42 11.61
C ALA A 19 -10.88 -6.91 11.35
N ALA A 20 -9.73 -6.24 11.46
CA ALA A 20 -9.64 -4.83 11.11
C ALA A 20 -9.85 -4.72 9.60
N GLU A 21 -10.95 -4.08 9.18
CA GLU A 21 -11.19 -3.77 7.79
C GLU A 21 -10.28 -2.60 7.39
N LEU A 22 -9.58 -2.76 6.27
CA LEU A 22 -8.77 -1.71 5.66
C LEU A 22 -9.35 -1.38 4.30
N SER A 23 -9.44 -0.09 4.02
CA SER A 23 -9.85 0.46 2.74
C SER A 23 -8.62 0.86 1.93
N ILE A 24 -8.57 0.41 0.68
CA ILE A 24 -7.41 0.55 -0.20
C ILE A 24 -7.85 1.18 -1.51
N VAL A 25 -7.11 2.17 -1.99
CA VAL A 25 -7.27 2.72 -3.34
C VAL A 25 -5.98 2.50 -4.13
N SER A 26 -6.10 2.11 -5.41
CA SER A 26 -5.04 2.29 -6.40
C SER A 26 -5.49 3.33 -7.42
N PHE A 27 -4.60 4.27 -7.76
CA PHE A 27 -4.93 5.37 -8.65
C PHE A 27 -3.72 5.75 -9.52
N ASN A 28 -3.84 5.58 -10.83
CA ASN A 28 -2.89 6.14 -11.80
C ASN A 28 -3.23 7.61 -12.04
N LEU A 29 -2.28 8.50 -11.76
CA LEU A 29 -2.49 9.95 -11.84
C LEU A 29 -2.31 10.53 -13.24
N GLU A 30 -1.67 9.77 -14.15
CA GLU A 30 -1.17 10.21 -15.46
C GLU A 30 -0.26 11.45 -15.36
N SER A 31 0.99 11.33 -15.79
CA SER A 31 2.01 12.39 -15.58
C SER A 31 2.34 13.22 -16.82
N ASP A 32 1.58 13.04 -17.89
CA ASP A 32 1.78 13.69 -19.18
C ASP A 32 1.50 15.20 -19.12
N ALA A 33 1.96 15.92 -20.15
CA ALA A 33 1.95 17.39 -20.18
C ALA A 33 0.54 18.01 -20.22
N ASP A 34 -0.47 17.23 -20.59
CA ASP A 34 -1.87 17.62 -20.62
C ASP A 34 -2.64 17.28 -19.33
N THR A 35 -2.02 16.61 -18.36
CA THR A 35 -2.62 16.39 -17.04
C THR A 35 -2.57 17.66 -16.18
N ASP A 36 -3.74 18.15 -15.77
CA ASP A 36 -3.88 19.19 -14.74
C ASP A 36 -3.92 18.58 -13.32
N TYR A 37 -2.81 18.72 -12.59
CA TYR A 37 -2.69 18.20 -11.22
C TYR A 37 -3.75 18.75 -10.25
N LEU A 38 -4.27 19.96 -10.48
CA LEU A 38 -5.33 20.55 -9.64
C LEU A 38 -6.66 19.84 -9.85
N SER A 39 -6.98 19.48 -11.10
CA SER A 39 -8.17 18.72 -11.41
C SER A 39 -8.07 17.29 -10.88
N VAL A 40 -6.92 16.63 -11.03
CA VAL A 40 -6.67 15.30 -10.43
C VAL A 40 -6.78 15.36 -8.90
N SER A 41 -6.17 16.36 -8.25
CA SER A 41 -6.30 16.57 -6.80
C SER A 41 -7.75 16.77 -6.36
N ARG A 42 -8.55 17.49 -7.15
CA ARG A 42 -9.99 17.65 -6.88
C ARG A 42 -10.72 16.32 -6.95
N ASP A 43 -10.39 15.46 -7.91
CA ASP A 43 -11.04 14.16 -8.05
C ASP A 43 -10.64 13.21 -6.92
N ILE A 44 -9.36 13.19 -6.52
CA ILE A 44 -8.89 12.50 -5.32
C ILE A 44 -9.71 12.91 -4.10
N SER A 45 -9.93 14.21 -3.89
CA SER A 45 -10.66 14.72 -2.71
C SER A 45 -12.14 14.30 -2.65
N ARG A 46 -12.69 13.79 -3.75
CA ARG A 46 -14.08 13.30 -3.85
C ARG A 46 -14.20 11.81 -3.55
N ILE A 47 -13.09 11.08 -3.58
CA ILE A 47 -13.06 9.67 -3.25
C ILE A 47 -13.20 9.53 -1.73
N PRO A 48 -14.05 8.61 -1.23
CA PRO A 48 -14.14 8.35 0.20
C PRO A 48 -12.77 8.09 0.83
N ARG A 49 -12.58 8.60 2.05
CA ARG A 49 -11.34 8.39 2.82
C ARG A 49 -11.01 6.91 2.84
N SER A 50 -9.75 6.59 2.49
CA SER A 50 -9.22 5.23 2.52
C SER A 50 -7.94 5.17 3.33
N ASP A 51 -7.63 4.03 3.96
CA ASP A 51 -6.49 3.87 4.87
C ASP A 51 -5.13 3.92 4.14
N ILE A 52 -5.10 3.44 2.90
CA ILE A 52 -3.88 3.37 2.09
C ILE A 52 -4.18 3.58 0.61
N TRP A 53 -3.27 4.27 -0.06
CA TRP A 53 -3.32 4.61 -1.47
C TRP A 53 -2.05 4.14 -2.17
N ALA A 54 -2.19 3.34 -3.21
CA ALA A 54 -1.15 3.10 -4.20
C ALA A 54 -1.31 4.11 -5.35
N LEU A 55 -0.28 4.89 -5.61
CA LEU A 55 -0.27 5.89 -6.67
C LEU A 55 0.77 5.50 -7.72
N SER A 56 0.37 5.53 -8.99
CA SER A 56 1.26 5.36 -10.12
C SER A 56 1.32 6.61 -10.99
N GLU A 57 2.43 6.76 -11.71
CA GLU A 57 2.73 7.92 -12.53
C GLU A 57 2.66 9.25 -11.78
N VAL A 58 3.30 9.31 -10.61
CA VAL A 58 3.34 10.53 -9.79
C VAL A 58 4.52 11.43 -10.18
N PRO A 59 4.27 12.65 -10.69
CA PRO A 59 5.31 13.66 -10.85
C PRO A 59 5.93 14.04 -9.51
N PRO A 60 7.27 13.99 -9.34
CA PRO A 60 7.91 14.29 -8.05
C PRO A 60 7.59 15.67 -7.48
N ARG A 61 7.34 16.64 -8.35
CA ARG A 61 6.99 18.02 -7.97
C ARG A 61 5.59 18.16 -7.34
N HIS A 62 4.73 17.14 -7.46
CA HIS A 62 3.33 17.17 -7.02
C HIS A 62 3.01 16.15 -5.91
N PHE A 63 4.01 15.49 -5.33
CA PHE A 63 3.76 14.53 -4.23
C PHE A 63 2.95 15.15 -3.08
N ASP A 64 3.33 16.35 -2.65
CA ASP A 64 2.64 17.04 -1.56
C ASP A 64 1.24 17.51 -1.92
N ASP A 65 1.01 17.88 -3.18
CA ASP A 65 -0.31 18.28 -3.67
C ASP A 65 -1.29 17.09 -3.55
N TYR A 66 -0.89 15.93 -4.09
CA TYR A 66 -1.73 14.72 -4.05
C TYR A 66 -1.88 14.15 -2.65
N ARG A 67 -0.82 14.15 -1.82
CA ARG A 67 -0.89 13.79 -0.41
C ARG A 67 -1.92 14.65 0.33
N SER A 68 -1.89 15.96 0.10
CA SER A 68 -2.82 16.90 0.72
C SER A 68 -4.26 16.68 0.26
N ALA A 69 -4.46 16.32 -1.02
CA ALA A 69 -5.76 15.99 -1.59
C ALA A 69 -6.34 14.69 -1.02
N ILE A 70 -5.51 13.67 -0.78
CA ILE A 70 -5.90 12.43 -0.10
C ILE A 70 -6.31 12.72 1.35
N GLY A 71 -5.49 13.50 2.06
CA GLY A 71 -5.81 13.96 3.40
C GLY A 71 -4.63 14.63 4.07
N LYS A 72 -4.90 15.74 4.77
CA LYS A 72 -3.88 16.59 5.43
C LYS A 72 -2.89 15.85 6.34
N ASN A 73 -3.30 14.74 6.95
CA ASN A 73 -2.49 13.97 7.90
C ASN A 73 -1.82 12.74 7.26
N PHE A 74 -2.06 12.46 5.98
CA PHE A 74 -1.45 11.30 5.34
C PHE A 74 0.06 11.48 5.26
N GLU A 75 0.77 10.39 5.52
CA GLU A 75 2.18 10.25 5.21
C GLU A 75 2.35 9.68 3.81
N ILE A 76 3.47 9.99 3.15
CA ILE A 76 3.77 9.49 1.81
C ILE A 76 5.16 8.86 1.75
N ILE A 77 5.21 7.67 1.15
CA ILE A 77 6.42 6.97 0.76
C ILE A 77 6.55 7.13 -0.75
N ALA A 78 7.57 7.86 -1.20
CA ALA A 78 7.82 8.09 -2.61
C ALA A 78 8.96 7.21 -3.11
N GLY A 79 8.74 6.49 -4.21
CA GLY A 79 9.79 5.77 -4.92
C GLY A 79 10.83 6.72 -5.53
N THR A 80 11.96 6.15 -5.93
CA THR A 80 13.06 6.88 -6.58
C THR A 80 13.24 6.52 -8.05
N THR A 81 12.65 5.41 -8.48
CA THR A 81 12.67 4.91 -9.86
C THR A 81 11.49 5.46 -10.69
N GLY A 82 11.49 5.23 -12.00
CA GLY A 82 10.44 5.74 -12.90
C GLY A 82 10.65 7.16 -13.46
N ARG A 83 11.77 7.81 -13.14
CA ARG A 83 12.09 9.18 -13.56
C ARG A 83 11.01 10.19 -13.09
N SER A 84 10.19 10.69 -14.01
CA SER A 84 9.10 11.63 -13.77
C SER A 84 7.80 10.92 -13.39
N ASP A 85 7.71 9.60 -13.58
CA ASP A 85 6.49 8.83 -13.40
C ASP A 85 6.74 7.85 -12.26
N ARG A 86 6.73 8.36 -11.03
CA ARG A 86 7.13 7.55 -9.88
C ARG A 86 5.95 6.78 -9.29
N LEU A 87 6.26 5.80 -8.46
CA LEU A 87 5.29 5.19 -7.57
C LEU A 87 5.28 5.94 -6.23
N ALA A 88 4.13 6.00 -5.59
CA ALA A 88 4.03 6.38 -4.19
C ALA A 88 3.00 5.54 -3.44
N ILE A 89 3.21 5.41 -2.13
CA ILE A 89 2.24 4.87 -1.20
C ILE A 89 1.91 5.98 -0.21
N ALA A 90 0.65 6.40 -0.15
CA ALA A 90 0.18 7.29 0.90
C ALA A 90 -0.66 6.50 1.91
N PHE A 91 -0.47 6.76 3.21
CA PHE A 91 -1.19 6.02 4.25
C PHE A 91 -1.63 6.93 5.40
N ASP A 92 -2.71 6.52 6.06
CA ASP A 92 -3.23 7.19 7.24
C ASP A 92 -2.42 6.78 8.47
N PRO A 93 -1.60 7.67 9.06
CA PRO A 93 -0.82 7.32 10.24
C PRO A 93 -1.70 7.14 11.48
N ASP A 94 -2.98 7.53 11.46
CA ASP A 94 -3.87 7.27 12.59
C ASP A 94 -4.29 5.78 12.65
N THR A 95 -4.31 5.08 11.51
CA THR A 95 -4.70 3.66 11.42
C THR A 95 -3.52 2.72 11.23
N LEU A 96 -2.48 3.18 10.51
CA LEU A 96 -1.32 2.37 10.13
C LEU A 96 -0.03 2.94 10.72
N GLN A 97 0.90 2.04 11.04
CA GLN A 97 2.29 2.36 11.36
C GLN A 97 3.19 1.76 10.28
N ASN A 98 4.00 2.57 9.59
CA ASN A 98 5.11 2.03 8.81
C ASN A 98 6.17 1.50 9.78
N ILE A 99 6.51 0.22 9.69
CA ILE A 99 7.37 -0.47 10.67
C ILE A 99 8.78 -0.76 10.15
N ASP A 100 9.05 -0.55 8.87
CA ASP A 100 10.37 -0.74 8.24
C ASP A 100 10.67 0.38 7.23
N PRO A 101 11.95 0.61 6.87
CA PRO A 101 12.28 1.34 5.66
C PRO A 101 11.62 0.70 4.43
N TYR A 102 11.12 1.53 3.51
CA TYR A 102 10.57 1.03 2.25
C TYR A 102 11.67 0.42 1.37
N SER A 103 11.27 -0.38 0.39
CA SER A 103 12.19 -0.98 -0.59
C SER A 103 11.64 -0.86 -2.00
N GLU A 104 12.53 -0.70 -2.97
CA GLU A 104 12.20 -0.77 -4.41
C GLU A 104 12.71 -2.10 -4.95
N LEU A 105 11.80 -2.97 -5.39
CA LEU A 105 12.07 -4.35 -5.80
C LEU A 105 12.70 -4.41 -7.21
N ALA A 106 13.99 -4.07 -7.29
CA ALA A 106 14.73 -3.94 -8.54
C ALA A 106 14.76 -5.21 -9.39
N GLU A 107 14.73 -6.37 -8.74
CA GLU A 107 14.76 -7.69 -9.36
C GLU A 107 13.52 -7.97 -10.23
N ALA A 108 12.41 -7.26 -10.00
CA ALA A 108 11.24 -7.32 -10.87
C ALA A 108 11.56 -6.80 -12.29
N GLY A 109 12.53 -5.90 -12.42
CA GLY A 109 12.89 -5.23 -13.67
C GLY A 109 11.91 -4.14 -14.11
N GLY A 110 12.15 -3.58 -15.30
CA GLY A 110 11.39 -2.45 -15.85
C GLY A 110 11.97 -1.09 -15.46
N SER A 111 11.27 0.00 -15.83
CA SER A 111 11.72 1.37 -15.56
C SER A 111 11.30 1.91 -14.18
N ARG A 112 10.24 1.32 -13.62
CA ARG A 112 9.68 1.59 -12.29
C ARG A 112 9.78 0.29 -11.50
N HIS A 113 10.56 0.29 -10.44
CA HIS A 113 10.63 -0.85 -9.54
C HIS A 113 9.40 -0.83 -8.63
N PRO A 114 8.74 -1.97 -8.38
CA PRO A 114 7.66 -2.06 -7.41
C PRO A 114 8.09 -1.49 -6.05
N LEU A 115 7.26 -0.63 -5.48
CA LEU A 115 7.51 0.04 -4.21
C LEU A 115 6.85 -0.77 -3.08
N MET A 116 7.65 -1.25 -2.15
CA MET A 116 7.23 -2.07 -1.03
C MET A 116 7.35 -1.31 0.28
N ALA A 117 6.31 -1.36 1.11
CA ALA A 117 6.33 -0.91 2.50
C ALA A 117 5.75 -2.00 3.42
N LYS A 118 6.15 -1.98 4.69
CA LYS A 118 5.58 -2.88 5.71
C LYS A 118 4.80 -2.07 6.73
N PHE A 119 3.56 -2.49 6.96
CA PHE A 119 2.66 -1.79 7.86
C PHE A 119 2.22 -2.68 9.01
N ARG A 120 1.97 -2.04 10.15
CA ARG A 120 1.23 -2.61 11.26
C ARG A 120 -0.08 -1.84 11.43
N VAL A 121 -1.20 -2.56 11.46
CA VAL A 121 -2.51 -2.00 11.83
C VAL A 121 -2.50 -1.70 13.31
N LYS A 122 -2.66 -0.43 13.69
CA LYS A 122 -2.52 -0.01 15.10
C LYS A 122 -3.57 -0.64 16.02
N ALA A 123 -4.80 -0.81 15.53
CA ALA A 123 -5.90 -1.33 16.33
C ALA A 123 -5.75 -2.83 16.66
N SER A 124 -5.24 -3.65 15.73
CA SER A 124 -5.16 -5.11 15.87
C SER A 124 -3.75 -5.63 16.11
N GLY A 125 -2.72 -4.83 15.82
CA GLY A 125 -1.32 -5.27 15.79
C GLY A 125 -0.97 -6.12 14.56
N GLN A 126 -1.91 -6.36 13.64
CA GLN A 126 -1.66 -7.16 12.44
C GLN A 126 -0.61 -6.49 11.54
N GLU A 127 0.36 -7.27 11.09
CA GLU A 127 1.40 -6.81 10.16
C GLU A 127 1.14 -7.34 8.75
N PHE A 128 1.47 -6.52 7.75
CA PHE A 128 1.40 -6.89 6.34
C PHE A 128 2.40 -6.10 5.50
N VAL A 129 2.71 -6.64 4.34
CA VAL A 129 3.50 -6.01 3.29
C VAL A 129 2.56 -5.47 2.23
N PHE A 130 2.78 -4.24 1.80
CA PHE A 130 2.04 -3.59 0.72
C PHE A 130 2.99 -3.23 -0.41
N VAL A 131 2.62 -3.60 -1.63
CA VAL A 131 3.41 -3.35 -2.83
C VAL A 131 2.56 -2.58 -3.84
N ALA A 132 3.00 -1.37 -4.17
CA ALA A 132 2.53 -0.65 -5.35
C ALA A 132 3.44 -1.00 -6.54
N ASN A 133 2.86 -1.26 -7.70
CA ASN A 133 3.63 -1.48 -8.92
C ASN A 133 2.99 -0.74 -10.10
N HIS A 134 3.68 -0.70 -11.24
CA HIS A 134 3.11 -0.22 -12.50
C HIS A 134 3.88 -0.85 -13.66
N LEU A 135 3.35 -1.95 -14.19
CA LEU A 135 4.07 -2.79 -15.14
C LEU A 135 4.40 -2.06 -16.46
N GLN A 136 5.45 -2.51 -17.16
CA GLN A 136 6.01 -1.80 -18.31
C GLN A 136 5.05 -1.75 -19.52
N ARG A 137 4.38 -0.62 -19.74
CA ARG A 137 3.53 -0.36 -20.91
C ARG A 137 4.28 -0.60 -22.23
N GLY A 138 3.62 -1.23 -23.20
CA GLY A 138 4.13 -1.46 -24.55
C GLY A 138 5.28 -2.49 -24.68
N LYS A 139 5.70 -3.14 -23.59
CA LYS A 139 6.77 -4.16 -23.59
C LYS A 139 6.26 -5.49 -23.06
N GLU A 140 5.48 -6.21 -23.86
CA GLU A 140 4.79 -7.44 -23.48
C GLU A 140 5.66 -8.44 -22.72
N LYS A 141 6.83 -8.83 -23.28
CA LYS A 141 7.73 -9.81 -22.65
C LYS A 141 8.22 -9.35 -21.27
N ILE A 142 8.51 -8.06 -21.11
CA ILE A 142 8.94 -7.50 -19.83
C ILE A 142 7.78 -7.53 -18.83
N ARG A 143 6.59 -7.09 -19.26
CA ARG A 143 5.37 -7.12 -18.44
C ARG A 143 5.04 -8.51 -17.91
N GLN A 144 5.10 -9.53 -18.77
CA GLN A 144 4.85 -10.91 -18.37
C GLN A 144 5.90 -11.42 -17.38
N ALA A 145 7.17 -11.10 -17.60
CA ALA A 145 8.24 -11.44 -16.67
C ALA A 145 8.07 -10.74 -15.30
N GLN A 146 7.72 -9.46 -15.29
CA GLN A 146 7.45 -8.69 -14.07
C GLN A 146 6.29 -9.30 -13.28
N ALA A 147 5.17 -9.61 -13.95
CA ALA A 147 4.01 -10.22 -13.31
C ALA A 147 4.33 -11.61 -12.74
N ALA A 148 5.05 -12.44 -13.50
CA ALA A 148 5.49 -13.76 -13.03
C ALA A 148 6.39 -13.64 -11.78
N TRP A 149 7.38 -12.75 -11.82
CA TRP A 149 8.28 -12.52 -10.71
C TRP A 149 7.54 -12.01 -9.46
N LEU A 150 6.62 -11.06 -9.61
CA LEU A 150 5.82 -10.53 -8.49
C LEU A 150 4.95 -11.62 -7.84
N ASN A 151 4.35 -12.50 -8.64
CA ASN A 151 3.57 -13.62 -8.14
C ASN A 151 4.44 -14.62 -7.35
N GLU A 152 5.62 -14.95 -7.87
CA GLU A 152 6.58 -15.82 -7.18
C GLU A 152 7.08 -15.18 -5.89
N TRP A 153 7.41 -13.89 -5.94
CA TRP A 153 7.84 -13.11 -4.78
C TRP A 153 6.76 -13.08 -3.68
N ALA A 154 5.51 -12.83 -4.05
CA ALA A 154 4.38 -12.83 -3.12
C ALA A 154 4.21 -14.19 -2.44
N ALA A 155 4.30 -15.27 -3.21
CA ALA A 155 4.21 -16.63 -2.70
C ALA A 155 5.34 -16.95 -1.71
N MET A 156 6.54 -16.40 -1.91
CA MET A 156 7.65 -16.54 -0.96
C MET A 156 7.36 -15.81 0.36
N GLN A 157 6.81 -14.58 0.32
CA GLN A 157 6.48 -13.83 1.54
C GLN A 157 5.45 -14.57 2.42
N LEU A 158 4.42 -15.13 1.79
CA LEU A 158 3.40 -15.93 2.49
C LEU A 158 3.98 -17.16 3.18
N ARG A 159 4.97 -17.83 2.57
CA ARG A 159 5.66 -18.98 3.17
C ARG A 159 6.51 -18.61 4.38
N THR A 160 7.00 -17.37 4.43
CA THR A 160 7.73 -16.82 5.58
C THR A 160 6.82 -16.25 6.66
N GLY A 161 5.49 -16.31 6.48
CA GLY A 161 4.49 -15.85 7.45
C GLY A 161 4.08 -14.39 7.30
N ALA A 162 4.49 -13.69 6.23
CA ALA A 162 4.09 -12.31 5.96
C ALA A 162 2.83 -12.26 5.09
N ALA A 163 1.80 -11.54 5.54
CA ALA A 163 0.66 -11.17 4.67
C ALA A 163 1.14 -10.17 3.62
N SER A 164 0.72 -10.33 2.36
CA SER A 164 1.16 -9.46 1.25
C SER A 164 -0.03 -8.98 0.43
N ILE A 165 -0.05 -7.69 0.10
CA ILE A 165 -1.02 -7.03 -0.79
C ILE A 165 -0.24 -6.41 -1.95
N ILE A 166 -0.59 -6.75 -3.19
CA ILE A 166 0.05 -6.23 -4.40
C ILE A 166 -0.99 -5.51 -5.25
N MET A 167 -0.73 -4.24 -5.56
CA MET A 167 -1.60 -3.36 -6.33
C MET A 167 -0.88 -2.92 -7.60
N ASP A 168 -1.59 -2.91 -8.72
CA ASP A 168 -1.17 -2.36 -10.03
C ASP A 168 -1.64 -0.90 -10.18
#